data_AF-A0A9E6EC28-F1
#
_entry.id   AF-A0A9E6EC28-F1
#
_cell.length_a   1.000
_cell.length_b   1.000
_cell.length_c   1.000
_cell.angle_alpha   90.00
_cell.angle_beta   90.00
_cell.angle_gamma   90.00
#
_symmetry.space_group_name_H-M   'P 1'
#
loop_
_entity.id
_entity.type
_entity.pdbx_description
1 polymer ?
#
loop_
_entity_poly.entity_id
_entity_poly.type
_entity_poly.pdbx_seq_one_letter_code
_entity_poly.pdbx_strand_id
1 'polypeptide(L)'
;MIHVSLRRSLALLTLLISFCFGFSSACAGEFLDPEQAFRVSAKLGGNNSVAVQWQIAKGYKLYRDQVKVGVESGDAKLKAPVMPAGITIVDPTTNEKVAIY
;
A
#
# COMPACT_ATOMS: atom_id res chain seq x y z
N MET A 1 -59.94 -0.54 19.06
CA MET A 1 -59.18 -0.26 17.81
C MET A 1 -57.91 0.60 17.97
N ILE A 2 -57.46 0.93 19.19
CA ILE A 2 -56.31 1.86 19.43
C ILE A 2 -54.99 1.10 19.74
N HIS A 3 -55.06 -0.10 20.33
CA HIS A 3 -53.88 -0.90 20.69
C HIS A 3 -53.17 -1.57 19.50
N VAL A 4 -53.89 -1.84 18.40
CA VAL A 4 -53.33 -2.49 17.19
C VAL A 4 -52.60 -1.48 16.31
N SER A 5 -53.09 -0.24 16.23
CA SER A 5 -52.43 0.86 15.51
C SER A 5 -51.15 1.31 16.20
N LEU A 6 -51.12 1.38 17.54
CA LEU A 6 -49.93 1.75 18.30
C LEU A 6 -48.81 0.70 18.21
N ARG A 7 -49.16 -0.60 18.22
CA ARG A 7 -48.21 -1.71 18.02
C ARG A 7 -47.63 -1.75 16.60
N ARG A 8 -48.44 -1.40 15.59
CA ARG A 8 -48.00 -1.31 14.18
C ARG A 8 -47.05 -0.15 13.93
N SER A 9 -47.33 1.02 14.52
CA SER A 9 -46.44 2.18 14.42
C SER A 9 -45.09 1.95 15.11
N LEU A 10 -45.09 1.26 16.25
CA LEU A 10 -43.84 0.94 16.95
C LEU A 10 -43.00 -0.09 16.18
N ALA A 11 -43.64 -1.07 15.52
CA ALA A 11 -42.97 -2.05 14.67
C ALA A 11 -42.40 -1.45 13.36
N LEU A 12 -43.08 -0.46 12.79
CA LEU A 12 -42.58 0.31 11.64
C LEU A 12 -41.38 1.18 12.02
N LEU A 13 -41.41 1.78 13.22
CA LEU A 13 -40.30 2.60 13.71
C LEU A 13 -39.05 1.76 13.98
N THR A 14 -39.19 0.58 14.59
CA THR A 14 -38.05 -0.34 14.79
C THR A 14 -37.50 -0.89 13.48
N LEU A 15 -38.35 -1.15 12.48
CA LEU A 15 -37.92 -1.55 11.14
C LEU A 15 -37.13 -0.43 10.43
N LEU A 16 -37.58 0.83 10.55
CA LEU A 16 -36.90 2.01 10.00
C LEU A 16 -35.55 2.28 10.68
N ILE A 17 -35.45 2.11 12.00
CA ILE A 17 -34.20 2.29 12.75
C ILE A 17 -33.19 1.18 12.39
N SER A 18 -33.65 -0.06 12.21
CA SER A 18 -32.79 -1.17 11.78
C SER A 18 -32.25 -0.96 10.35
N PHE A 19 -33.04 -0.31 9.49
CA PHE A 19 -32.61 0.05 8.13
C PHE A 19 -31.58 1.19 8.12
N CYS A 20 -31.66 2.15 9.05
CA CYS A 20 -30.67 3.23 9.18
C CYS A 20 -29.32 2.79 9.79
N PHE A 21 -29.26 1.66 10.50
CA PHE A 21 -28.03 1.15 11.11
C PHE A 21 -27.29 0.11 10.26
N GLY A 22 -27.88 -0.30 9.14
CA GLY A 22 -27.26 -1.21 8.19
C GLY A 22 -26.24 -0.48 7.32
N PHE A 23 -24.96 -0.79 7.53
CA PHE A 23 -23.87 -0.62 6.57
C PHE A 23 -23.09 0.71 6.57
N SER A 24 -22.38 0.98 7.68
CA SER A 24 -21.12 1.74 7.62
C SER A 24 -19.94 0.78 7.78
N SER A 25 -19.68 -0.03 6.75
CA SER A 25 -18.34 -0.61 6.57
C SER A 25 -17.58 0.35 5.65
N ALA A 26 -17.08 1.44 6.24
CA ALA A 26 -16.09 2.25 5.56
C ALA A 26 -14.84 1.37 5.43
N CYS A 27 -14.64 0.80 4.25
CA CYS A 27 -13.45 0.07 3.88
C CYS A 27 -12.30 1.10 3.79
N ALA A 28 -11.82 1.56 4.94
CA ALA A 28 -10.48 2.13 5.03
C ALA A 28 -9.57 0.96 4.65
N GLY A 29 -9.14 0.93 3.38
CA GLY A 29 -8.28 -0.14 2.90
C GLY A 29 -7.12 -0.30 3.88
N GLU A 30 -7.00 -1.48 4.50
CA GLU A 30 -5.88 -1.78 5.37
C GLU A 30 -4.61 -1.53 4.57
N PHE A 31 -3.88 -0.49 4.95
CA PHE A 31 -2.53 -0.29 4.45
C PHE A 31 -1.70 -1.46 4.96
N LEU A 32 -1.03 -2.12 4.02
CA LEU A 32 -0.10 -3.18 4.35
C LEU A 32 1.09 -2.58 5.08
N ASP A 33 1.62 -3.32 6.06
CA ASP A 33 2.92 -3.01 6.62
C ASP A 33 3.98 -2.90 5.51
N PRO A 34 5.00 -2.02 5.67
CA PRO A 34 6.00 -1.79 4.65
C PRO A 34 6.73 -3.07 4.24
N GLU A 35 6.98 -3.99 5.17
CA GLU A 35 7.62 -5.28 4.88
C GLU A 35 6.76 -6.19 3.99
N GLN A 36 5.44 -6.06 4.07
CA GLN A 36 4.50 -6.81 3.23
C GLN A 36 4.31 -6.14 1.87
N ALA A 37 4.28 -4.81 1.84
CA ALA A 37 4.15 -4.02 0.63
C ALA A 37 5.42 -4.05 -0.24
N PHE A 38 6.60 -4.15 0.37
CA PHE A 38 7.91 -4.07 -0.29
C PHE A 38 8.79 -5.24 0.12
N ARG A 39 8.43 -6.46 -0.31
CA ARG A 39 9.23 -7.65 0.01
C ARG A 39 10.55 -7.63 -0.77
N VAL A 40 11.66 -7.45 -0.05
CA VAL A 40 13.01 -7.44 -0.61
C VAL A 40 13.62 -8.85 -0.56
N SER A 41 14.34 -9.21 -1.60
CA SER A 41 15.15 -10.43 -1.68
C SER A 41 16.47 -10.14 -2.37
N ALA A 42 17.52 -10.87 -1.99
CA ALA A 42 18.84 -10.73 -2.56
C ALA A 42 19.41 -12.11 -2.94
N LYS A 43 20.12 -12.16 -4.05
CA LYS A 43 20.84 -13.36 -4.50
C LYS A 43 22.23 -12.99 -5.00
N LEU A 44 23.20 -13.88 -4.78
CA LEU A 44 24.50 -13.77 -5.41
C LEU A 44 24.34 -13.98 -6.92
N GLY A 45 24.77 -12.99 -7.68
CA GLY A 45 24.90 -13.07 -9.13
C GLY A 45 26.30 -13.53 -9.54
N GLY A 46 26.48 -13.76 -10.84
CA GLY A 46 27.81 -13.97 -11.41
C GLY A 46 28.70 -12.72 -11.25
N ASN A 47 30.02 -12.91 -11.35
CA ASN A 47 30.99 -11.82 -11.40
C ASN A 47 30.98 -10.89 -10.16
N ASN A 48 30.91 -11.46 -8.96
CA ASN A 48 30.95 -10.68 -7.70
C ASN A 48 29.81 -9.64 -7.59
N SER A 49 28.66 -9.94 -8.19
CA SER A 49 27.48 -9.08 -8.13
C SER A 49 26.44 -9.62 -7.14
N VAL A 50 25.64 -8.72 -6.60
CA VAL A 50 24.45 -9.06 -5.82
C VAL A 50 23.25 -8.52 -6.57
N ALA A 51 22.32 -9.40 -6.91
CA ALA A 51 21.04 -9.00 -7.49
C ALA A 51 20.02 -8.84 -6.37
N VAL A 52 19.50 -7.62 -6.23
CA VAL A 52 18.44 -7.28 -5.27
C VAL A 52 17.13 -7.09 -6.02
N GLN A 53 16.06 -7.69 -5.53
CA GLN A 53 14.73 -7.63 -6.12
C GLN A 53 13.70 -7.24 -5.06
N TRP A 54 12.83 -6.29 -5.42
CA TRP A 54 11.66 -5.93 -4.65
C TRP A 54 10.41 -6.49 -5.32
N GLN A 55 9.60 -7.21 -4.56
CA GLN A 55 8.22 -7.53 -4.93
C GLN A 55 7.30 -6.48 -4.31
N ILE A 56 6.77 -5.61 -5.16
CA ILE A 56 5.94 -4.47 -4.74
C ILE A 56 4.46 -4.88 -4.81
N ALA A 57 3.72 -4.67 -3.73
CA ALA A 57 2.29 -4.94 -3.68
C ALA A 57 1.52 -3.99 -4.61
N LYS A 58 0.38 -4.46 -5.12
CA LYS A 58 -0.47 -3.65 -6.03
C LYS A 58 -0.94 -2.37 -5.33
N GLY A 59 -0.80 -1.23 -6.01
CA GLY A 59 -1.18 0.07 -5.48
C GLY A 59 -0.07 0.77 -4.68
N TYR A 60 1.06 0.11 -4.45
CA TYR A 60 2.25 0.68 -3.84
C TYR A 60 3.26 1.07 -4.92
N LYS A 61 4.11 2.04 -4.62
CA LYS A 61 5.11 2.59 -5.54
C LYS A 61 6.44 2.69 -4.83
N LEU A 62 7.51 2.31 -5.52
CA LEU A 62 8.87 2.48 -5.01
C LEU A 62 9.55 3.61 -5.77
N TYR A 63 9.95 4.67 -5.07
CA TYR A 63 10.69 5.79 -5.65
C TYR A 63 12.13 5.35 -5.96
N ARG A 64 12.52 5.43 -7.24
CA ARG A 64 13.80 4.91 -7.73
C ARG A 64 15.00 5.62 -7.11
N ASP A 65 14.89 6.94 -6.97
CA ASP A 65 15.91 7.83 -6.41
C ASP A 65 16.10 7.67 -4.90
N GLN A 66 15.11 7.12 -4.20
CA GLN A 66 15.18 6.85 -2.77
C GLN A 66 15.84 5.51 -2.43
N VAL A 67 16.14 4.68 -3.44
CA VAL A 67 16.86 3.41 -3.23
C VAL A 67 18.35 3.70 -3.04
N LYS A 68 18.86 3.42 -1.83
CA LYS A 68 20.27 3.54 -1.49
C LYS A 68 20.84 2.18 -1.13
N VAL A 69 22.03 1.89 -1.64
CA VAL A 69 22.77 0.66 -1.36
C VAL A 69 24.11 1.04 -0.76
N GLY A 70 24.46 0.42 0.35
CA GLY A 70 25.69 0.65 1.07
C GLY A 70 26.20 -0.62 1.72
N VAL A 71 27.43 -0.54 2.25
CA VAL A 71 28.04 -1.60 3.06
C VAL A 71 27.89 -1.19 4.51
N GLU A 72 27.12 -1.96 5.28
CA GLU A 72 26.95 -1.70 6.72
C GLU A 72 28.18 -2.14 7.52
N SER A 73 28.91 -3.15 7.05
CA SER A 73 30.09 -3.69 7.75
C SER A 73 31.07 -4.35 6.79
N GLY A 74 32.37 -4.18 7.05
CA GLY A 74 33.48 -4.73 6.27
C GLY A 74 34.07 -3.78 5.20
N ASP A 75 35.02 -4.30 4.42
CA ASP A 75 35.84 -3.50 3.47
C ASP A 75 35.37 -3.58 2.01
N ALA A 76 34.15 -4.06 1.78
CA ALA A 76 33.62 -4.20 0.43
C ALA A 76 33.46 -2.83 -0.25
N LYS A 77 33.92 -2.74 -1.50
CA LYS A 77 33.75 -1.53 -2.33
C LYS A 77 32.67 -1.78 -3.37
N LEU A 78 31.58 -1.03 -3.29
CA LEU A 78 30.47 -1.12 -4.23
C LEU A 78 30.68 -0.16 -5.40
N LYS A 79 30.35 -0.62 -6.61
CA LYS A 79 30.15 0.25 -7.76
C LYS A 79 28.74 0.87 -7.68
N ALA A 80 28.49 1.90 -8.48
CA ALA A 80 27.15 2.45 -8.62
C ALA A 80 26.15 1.34 -9.01
N PRO A 81 24.99 1.24 -8.32
CA PRO A 81 24.02 0.19 -8.59
C PRO A 81 23.43 0.35 -9.98
N VAL A 82 23.33 -0.76 -10.72
CA VAL A 82 22.66 -0.79 -12.01
C VAL A 82 21.17 -0.96 -11.76
N MET A 83 20.40 0.11 -11.99
CA MET A 83 18.95 0.11 -11.77
C MET A 83 18.19 0.07 -13.11
N PRO A 84 17.09 -0.69 -13.21
CA PRO A 84 16.24 -0.71 -14.41
C PRO A 84 15.57 0.63 -14.65
N ALA A 85 15.07 0.86 -15.87
CA ALA A 85 14.27 2.06 -16.14
C ALA A 85 12.98 2.06 -15.31
N GLY A 86 12.73 3.16 -14.59
CA GLY A 86 11.48 3.39 -13.87
C GLY A 86 10.46 4.11 -14.75
N ILE A 87 9.22 4.14 -14.31
CA ILE A 87 8.12 4.89 -14.93
C ILE A 87 8.16 6.32 -14.41
N THR A 88 8.25 7.31 -15.29
CA THR A 88 8.22 8.72 -14.88
C THR A 88 6.79 9.18 -14.64
N ILE A 89 6.50 9.63 -13.43
CA ILE A 89 5.24 10.28 -13.07
C ILE A 89 5.51 11.70 -12.56
N VAL A 90 4.49 12.56 -12.60
CA VAL A 90 4.51 13.82 -11.85
C VAL A 90 3.94 13.54 -10.48
N ASP A 91 4.72 13.76 -9.42
CA ASP A 91 4.26 13.57 -8.05
C ASP A 91 3.18 14.62 -7.73
N PRO A 92 1.99 14.23 -7.24
CA PRO A 92 0.91 15.17 -6.96
C PRO A 92 1.19 16.07 -5.74
N THR A 93 2.16 15.70 -4.89
CA THR A 93 2.52 16.43 -3.68
C THR A 93 3.58 17.48 -3.95
N THR A 94 4.58 17.14 -4.79
CA THR A 94 5.72 18.04 -5.08
C THR A 94 5.64 18.69 -6.47
N ASN A 95 4.79 18.18 -7.36
CA ASN A 95 4.69 18.59 -8.76
C ASN A 95 6.00 18.38 -9.57
N GLU A 96 6.87 17.48 -9.09
CA GLU A 96 8.14 17.11 -9.73
C GLU A 96 8.04 15.81 -10.53
N LYS A 97 8.88 15.66 -11.54
CA LYS A 97 9.00 14.41 -12.31
C LYS A 97 9.86 13.42 -11.56
N VAL A 98 9.26 12.34 -11.09
CA VAL A 98 9.92 11.28 -10.33
C VAL A 98 9.82 9.95 -11.08
N ALA A 99 10.86 9.12 -10.98
CA ALA A 99 10.84 7.77 -11.52
C ALA A 99 10.41 6.78 -10.42
N ILE A 100 9.37 6.01 -10.69
CA ILE A 100 8.84 4.99 -9.78
C ILE A 100 8.93 3.60 -10.40
N TYR A 101 8.87 2.57 -9.56
CA TYR A 101 8.55 1.20 -9.94
C TYR A 101 7.15 0.84 -9.45
#